data_AF-A0A2I4AM50-F1
#
_entry.id   AF-A0A2I4AM50-F1
#
_cell.length_a   1.000
_cell.length_b   1.000
_cell.length_c   1.000
_cell.angle_alpha   90.00
_cell.angle_beta   90.00
_cell.angle_gamma   90.00
#
_symmetry.space_group_name_H-M   'P 1'
#
loop_
_entity.id
_entity.type
_entity.pdbx_description
1 polymer ?
#
loop_
_entity_poly.entity_id
_entity_poly.type
_entity_poly.pdbx_seq_one_letter_code
_entity_poly.pdbx_strand_id
1 'polypeptide(L)'
;MTRGVTAGRDMLLINIVSLVFVLDVCMCESELGPPGWRDPLDCLRASELCNQNSQCSSRYRIMRQCLSGGDKERSTMLASKECQGALEVLQDSPLYDCRCKRGMKKELQCLQNYWSIHMGLTEGEEFYETSPYEPIHFSEEFRHASIISDSSLSKTSPCSDAGKPCNPCLDATKACNLNETCKRLRSAYNSVCSKA
;
A
#
# COMPACT_ATOMS: atom_id res chain seq x y z
N MET A 1 49.19 50.50 -15.16
CA MET A 1 49.18 49.02 -15.07
C MET A 1 48.87 48.62 -13.62
N THR A 2 47.60 48.41 -13.29
CA THR A 2 47.16 48.00 -11.94
C THR A 2 46.28 46.75 -12.06
N ARG A 3 46.92 45.60 -12.31
CA ARG A 3 46.31 44.27 -12.19
C ARG A 3 46.68 43.74 -10.82
N GLY A 4 45.77 43.78 -9.84
CA GLY A 4 46.10 43.30 -8.50
C GLY A 4 44.96 43.16 -7.49
N VAL A 5 43.69 43.31 -7.86
CA VAL A 5 42.58 43.25 -6.87
C VAL A 5 41.45 42.29 -7.24
N THR A 6 41.42 41.74 -8.47
CA THR A 6 40.30 40.88 -8.91
C THR A 6 40.44 39.42 -8.48
N ALA A 7 41.64 38.90 -8.25
CA ALA A 7 41.85 37.47 -7.97
C ALA A 7 41.32 37.00 -6.58
N GLY A 8 41.36 37.87 -5.56
CA GLY A 8 40.93 37.51 -4.20
C GLY A 8 39.40 37.46 -4.04
N ARG A 9 38.67 38.36 -4.73
CA ARG A 9 37.21 38.45 -4.64
C ARG A 9 36.53 37.33 -5.41
N ASP A 10 37.13 36.89 -6.52
CA ASP A 10 36.65 35.76 -7.32
C ASP A 10 36.86 34.42 -6.58
N MET A 11 37.99 34.22 -5.88
CA MET A 11 38.20 33.01 -5.05
C MET A 11 37.25 32.92 -3.85
N LEU A 12 36.88 34.05 -3.26
CA LEU A 12 35.91 34.11 -2.16
C LEU A 12 34.50 33.76 -2.65
N LEU A 13 34.09 34.29 -3.79
CA LEU A 13 32.80 33.96 -4.41
C LEU A 13 32.74 32.48 -4.82
N ILE A 14 33.82 31.93 -5.39
CA ILE A 14 33.89 30.51 -5.76
C ILE A 14 33.81 29.61 -4.52
N ASN A 15 34.49 29.97 -3.42
CA ASN A 15 34.39 29.22 -2.17
C ASN A 15 33.00 29.29 -1.57
N ILE A 16 32.35 30.46 -1.54
CA ILE A 16 30.99 30.61 -1.00
C ILE A 16 30.00 29.83 -1.86
N VAL A 17 30.07 29.92 -3.19
CA VAL A 17 29.22 29.14 -4.10
C VAL A 17 29.46 27.65 -3.90
N SER A 18 30.71 27.21 -3.75
CA SER A 18 31.02 25.81 -3.47
C SER A 18 30.49 25.35 -2.12
N LEU A 19 30.54 26.19 -1.08
CA LEU A 19 30.03 25.88 0.26
C LEU A 19 28.49 25.84 0.29
N VAL A 20 27.82 26.74 -0.44
CA VAL A 20 26.36 26.72 -0.65
C VAL A 20 25.96 25.47 -1.43
N PHE A 21 26.66 25.15 -2.53
CA PHE A 21 26.42 23.92 -3.29
C PHE A 21 26.66 22.66 -2.43
N VAL A 22 27.69 22.64 -1.57
CA VAL A 22 27.95 21.50 -0.68
C VAL A 22 26.89 21.40 0.43
N LEU A 23 26.40 22.51 0.97
CA LEU A 23 25.32 22.51 1.97
C LEU A 23 23.95 22.15 1.39
N ASP A 24 23.65 22.58 0.15
CA ASP A 24 22.44 22.16 -0.60
C ASP A 24 22.51 20.68 -1.00
N VAL A 25 23.68 20.18 -1.41
CA VAL A 25 23.89 18.77 -1.78
C VAL A 25 23.88 17.86 -0.54
N CYS A 26 24.41 18.30 0.60
CA CYS A 26 24.44 17.50 1.83
C CYS A 26 23.05 17.32 2.49
N MET A 27 22.03 18.13 2.15
CA MET A 27 20.66 17.92 2.65
C MET A 27 19.84 16.92 1.82
N CYS A 28 20.40 16.33 0.75
CA CYS A 28 19.73 15.28 -0.03
C CYS A 28 20.42 13.91 0.03
N GLU A 29 21.58 13.78 0.69
CA GLU A 29 22.31 12.51 0.75
C GLU A 29 21.87 11.65 1.95
N SER A 30 20.60 11.23 1.97
CA SER A 30 20.17 10.13 2.84
C SER A 30 19.38 9.03 2.14
N GLU A 31 19.10 9.11 0.84
CA GLU A 31 18.29 8.08 0.17
C GLU A 31 18.66 7.91 -1.32
N LEU A 32 19.91 7.59 -1.64
CA LEU A 32 20.27 7.12 -3.00
C LEU A 32 20.26 5.58 -3.07
N GLY A 33 19.07 5.01 -2.91
CA GLY A 33 18.76 3.69 -3.49
C GLY A 33 18.55 3.82 -5.01
N PRO A 34 18.68 2.75 -5.80
CA PRO A 34 18.36 2.77 -7.23
C PRO A 34 16.89 3.22 -7.43
N PRO A 35 16.46 3.64 -8.64
CA PRO A 35 15.04 3.77 -8.96
C PRO A 35 14.42 2.37 -9.15
N GLY A 36 14.53 1.54 -8.10
CA GLY A 36 13.74 0.34 -7.93
C GLY A 36 12.65 0.74 -6.97
N TRP A 37 11.40 0.70 -7.45
CA TRP A 37 10.17 0.59 -6.65
C TRP A 37 10.45 0.53 -5.15
N ARG A 38 10.47 1.68 -4.46
CA ARG A 38 10.43 1.65 -3.00
C ARG A 38 9.14 0.91 -2.67
N ASP A 39 9.26 -0.20 -1.95
CA ASP A 39 8.09 -0.97 -1.51
C ASP A 39 7.07 0.01 -0.94
N PRO A 40 5.83 0.06 -1.47
CA PRO A 40 4.82 0.96 -0.95
C PRO A 40 4.72 0.81 0.57
N LEU A 41 4.75 1.94 1.27
CA LEU A 41 4.76 1.94 2.71
C LEU A 41 3.39 1.48 3.21
N ASP A 42 3.34 0.40 3.99
CA ASP A 42 2.07 -0.05 4.54
C ASP A 42 1.50 0.98 5.53
N CYS A 43 0.18 0.96 5.72
CA CYS A 43 -0.48 1.93 6.58
C CYS A 43 -0.08 1.84 8.07
N LEU A 44 0.57 0.75 8.50
CA LEU A 44 1.10 0.64 9.86
C LEU A 44 2.36 1.50 9.99
N ARG A 45 3.32 1.30 9.09
CA ARG A 45 4.59 2.02 9.09
C ARG A 45 4.42 3.49 8.69
N ALA A 46 3.50 3.79 7.78
CA ALA A 46 3.15 5.16 7.42
C ALA A 46 2.54 5.94 8.61
N SER A 47 1.67 5.28 9.38
CA SER A 47 1.07 5.87 10.58
C SER A 47 2.12 6.10 11.67
N GLU A 48 3.06 5.18 11.85
CA GLU A 48 4.17 5.35 12.79
C GLU A 48 5.06 6.54 12.42
N LEU A 49 5.43 6.67 11.14
CA LEU A 49 6.21 7.81 10.65
C LEU A 49 5.47 9.14 10.82
N CYS A 50 4.18 9.18 10.49
CA CYS A 50 3.35 10.36 10.71
C CYS A 50 3.28 10.74 12.20
N ASN A 51 3.22 9.76 13.11
CA ASN A 51 3.19 10.01 14.54
C ASN A 51 4.51 10.57 15.11
N GLN A 52 5.64 10.34 14.43
CA GLN A 52 6.92 10.92 14.80
C GLN A 52 7.04 12.40 14.37
N ASN A 53 6.27 12.83 13.37
CA ASN A 53 6.20 14.22 12.92
C ASN A 53 5.05 14.95 13.64
N SER A 54 5.36 16.01 14.40
CA SER A 54 4.35 16.73 15.19
C SER A 54 3.24 17.36 14.33
N GLN A 55 3.58 17.89 13.16
CA GLN A 55 2.64 18.49 12.22
C GLN A 55 1.71 17.42 11.64
N CYS A 56 2.27 16.30 11.14
CA CYS A 56 1.48 15.20 10.61
C CYS A 56 0.60 14.56 11.70
N SER A 57 1.16 14.25 12.87
CA SER A 57 0.43 13.62 13.98
C SER A 57 -0.76 14.48 14.45
N SER A 58 -0.58 15.80 14.53
CA SER A 58 -1.68 16.72 14.89
C SER A 58 -2.80 16.67 13.86
N ARG A 59 -2.48 16.78 12.56
CA ARG A 59 -3.48 16.72 11.49
C ARG A 59 -4.14 15.34 11.36
N TYR A 60 -3.40 14.27 11.63
CA TYR A 60 -3.94 12.93 11.66
C TYR A 60 -5.01 12.74 12.73
N ARG A 61 -4.78 13.28 13.95
CA ARG A 61 -5.77 13.25 15.03
C ARG A 61 -7.02 14.07 14.69
N ILE A 62 -6.83 15.25 14.11
CA ILE A 62 -7.94 16.09 13.63
C ILE A 62 -8.76 15.33 12.59
N MET A 63 -8.11 14.74 11.58
CA MET A 63 -8.80 14.00 10.53
C MET A 63 -9.63 12.83 11.07
N ARG A 64 -9.08 12.07 12.04
CA ARG A 64 -9.85 11.02 12.73
C ARG A 64 -11.13 11.55 13.38
N GLN A 65 -11.10 12.75 13.94
CA GLN A 65 -12.28 13.40 14.49
C GLN A 65 -13.25 13.85 13.39
N CYS A 66 -12.75 14.41 12.29
CA CYS A 66 -13.55 14.83 11.14
C CYS A 66 -14.35 13.68 10.51
N LEU A 67 -13.78 12.48 10.53
CA LEU A 67 -14.37 11.29 9.91
C LEU A 67 -15.20 10.43 10.87
N SER A 68 -15.26 10.82 12.14
CA SER A 68 -16.09 10.16 13.15
C SER A 68 -17.56 10.55 12.99
N GLY A 69 -18.47 9.66 13.40
CA GLY A 69 -19.91 9.91 13.32
C GLY A 69 -20.58 9.35 12.06
N GLY A 70 -21.85 9.70 11.87
CA GLY A 70 -22.63 9.29 10.69
C GLY A 70 -22.37 10.18 9.47
N ASP A 71 -22.81 9.76 8.28
CA ASP A 71 -22.43 10.39 7.01
C ASP A 71 -22.79 11.89 6.91
N LYS A 72 -23.93 12.30 7.50
CA LYS A 72 -24.34 13.72 7.57
C LYS A 72 -23.41 14.57 8.44
N GLU A 73 -23.00 14.03 9.57
CA GLU A 73 -22.08 14.70 10.50
C GLU A 73 -20.70 14.81 9.87
N ARG A 74 -20.19 13.71 9.30
CA ARG A 74 -18.95 13.66 8.53
C ARG A 74 -18.93 14.70 7.42
N SER A 75 -19.97 14.74 6.58
CA SER A 75 -20.06 15.70 5.46
C SER A 75 -19.98 17.15 5.94
N THR A 76 -20.62 17.46 7.08
CA THR A 76 -20.58 18.79 7.69
C THR A 76 -19.18 19.12 8.23
N MET A 77 -18.54 18.15 8.90
CA MET A 77 -17.18 18.32 9.44
C MET A 77 -16.15 18.48 8.33
N LEU A 78 -16.24 17.69 7.25
CA LEU A 78 -15.34 17.77 6.09
C LEU A 78 -15.44 19.12 5.35
N ALA A 79 -16.59 19.79 5.40
CA ALA A 79 -16.75 21.15 4.88
C ALA A 79 -16.08 22.23 5.76
N SER A 80 -15.64 21.89 6.98
CA SER A 80 -14.96 22.83 7.87
C SER A 80 -13.51 23.08 7.44
N LYS A 81 -13.03 24.31 7.67
CA LYS A 81 -11.64 24.71 7.35
C LYS A 81 -10.60 23.88 8.11
N GLU A 82 -10.93 23.40 9.31
CA GLU A 82 -10.00 22.61 10.13
C GLU A 82 -9.76 21.24 9.51
N CYS A 83 -10.82 20.58 9.03
CA CYS A 83 -10.73 19.29 8.35
C CYS A 83 -10.08 19.42 6.97
N GLN A 84 -10.40 20.47 6.21
CA GLN A 84 -9.75 20.77 4.93
C GLN A 84 -8.24 20.98 5.10
N GLY A 85 -7.83 21.83 6.04
CA GLY A 85 -6.41 22.06 6.31
C GLY A 85 -5.68 20.86 6.92
N ALA A 86 -6.41 19.93 7.55
CA ALA A 86 -5.82 18.65 7.97
C ALA A 86 -5.60 17.71 6.78
N LEU A 87 -6.53 17.68 5.82
CA LEU A 87 -6.41 16.87 4.61
C LEU A 87 -5.21 17.28 3.77
N GLU A 88 -5.02 18.58 3.54
CA GLU A 88 -3.91 19.12 2.73
C GLU A 88 -2.54 18.63 3.25
N VAL A 89 -2.32 18.69 4.58
CA VAL A 89 -1.07 18.21 5.18
C VAL A 89 -0.92 16.69 5.10
N LEU A 90 -2.04 15.96 5.21
CA LEU A 90 -2.00 14.49 5.14
C LEU A 90 -1.73 14.02 3.71
N GLN A 91 -2.22 14.72 2.68
CA GLN A 91 -1.95 14.43 1.27
C GLN A 91 -0.46 14.47 0.94
N ASP A 92 0.29 15.37 1.57
CA ASP A 92 1.75 15.46 1.41
C ASP A 92 2.52 14.37 2.21
N SER A 93 1.81 13.55 2.98
CA SER A 93 2.41 12.51 3.83
C SER A 93 2.31 11.12 3.18
N PRO A 94 3.25 10.20 3.48
CA PRO A 94 3.17 8.82 2.99
C PRO A 94 1.99 8.03 3.57
N LEU A 95 1.25 8.61 4.52
CA LEU A 95 0.05 8.00 5.09
C LEU A 95 -1.15 8.07 4.13
N TYR A 96 -1.23 9.08 3.26
CA TYR A 96 -2.34 9.23 2.31
C TYR A 96 -2.35 8.11 1.27
N ASP A 97 -1.22 7.85 0.62
CA ASP A 97 -1.11 6.79 -0.40
C ASP A 97 -0.76 5.41 0.16
N CYS A 98 -0.84 5.22 1.48
CA CYS A 98 -0.54 3.93 2.09
C CYS A 98 -1.53 2.87 1.60
N ARG A 99 -1.07 1.61 1.52
CA ARG A 99 -1.90 0.46 1.16
C ARG A 99 -1.61 -0.72 2.08
N CYS A 100 -2.56 -1.64 2.19
CA CYS A 100 -2.45 -2.85 2.98
C CYS A 100 -2.13 -4.06 2.11
N LYS A 101 -1.49 -5.07 2.70
CA LYS A 101 -1.19 -6.36 2.06
C LYS A 101 -2.14 -7.43 2.58
N ARG A 102 -2.73 -8.20 1.68
CA ARG A 102 -3.66 -9.28 2.06
C ARG A 102 -2.92 -10.38 2.81
N GLY A 103 -3.45 -10.82 3.95
CA GLY A 103 -2.82 -11.86 4.77
C GLY A 103 -1.63 -11.37 5.61
N MET A 104 -1.44 -10.06 5.77
CA MET A 104 -0.44 -9.53 6.70
C MET A 104 -0.85 -9.78 8.17
N LYS A 105 0.12 -9.98 9.07
CA LYS A 105 -0.14 -10.31 10.49
C LYS A 105 -1.08 -9.33 11.22
N LYS A 106 -1.04 -8.06 10.83
CA LYS A 106 -1.79 -6.95 11.43
C LYS A 106 -2.75 -6.30 10.42
N GLU A 107 -3.36 -7.11 9.54
CA GLU A 107 -4.23 -6.64 8.44
C GLU A 107 -5.36 -5.74 8.95
N LEU A 108 -6.06 -6.15 10.02
CA LEU A 108 -7.12 -5.33 10.62
C LEU A 108 -6.62 -3.96 11.08
N GLN A 109 -5.45 -3.89 11.73
CA GLN A 109 -4.87 -2.62 12.17
C GLN A 109 -4.43 -1.76 10.99
N CYS A 110 -3.93 -2.37 9.91
CA CYS A 110 -3.59 -1.66 8.69
C CYS A 110 -4.83 -0.99 8.08
N LEU A 111 -5.91 -1.75 7.93
CA LEU A 111 -7.19 -1.24 7.42
C LEU A 111 -7.76 -0.13 8.30
N GLN A 112 -7.68 -0.28 9.62
CA GLN A 112 -8.12 0.76 10.55
C GLN A 112 -7.32 2.06 10.34
N ASN A 113 -6.01 1.99 10.11
CA ASN A 113 -5.20 3.19 9.81
C ASN A 113 -5.57 3.82 8.46
N TYR A 114 -5.81 3.01 7.42
CA TYR A 114 -6.25 3.50 6.11
C TYR A 114 -7.60 4.24 6.20
N TRP A 115 -8.61 3.59 6.78
CA TRP A 115 -9.94 4.16 6.91
C TRP A 115 -10.02 5.32 7.90
N SER A 116 -9.00 5.51 8.75
CA SER A 116 -8.92 6.68 9.64
C SER A 116 -8.73 8.01 8.91
N ILE A 117 -8.36 7.99 7.62
CA ILE A 117 -8.23 9.21 6.79
C ILE A 117 -9.03 9.16 5.49
N HIS A 118 -9.46 7.99 5.01
CA HIS A 118 -10.15 7.85 3.72
C HIS A 118 -11.67 7.75 3.82
N MET A 119 -12.21 7.49 5.00
CA MET A 119 -13.65 7.28 5.18
C MET A 119 -14.44 8.51 4.75
N GLY A 120 -15.36 8.35 3.79
CA GLY A 120 -16.22 9.42 3.29
C GLY A 120 -15.54 10.55 2.50
N LEU A 121 -14.23 10.48 2.24
CA LEU A 121 -13.59 11.38 1.27
C LEU A 121 -13.99 11.07 -0.17
N THR A 122 -14.39 9.82 -0.44
CA THR A 122 -14.79 9.32 -1.76
C THR A 122 -16.28 9.43 -2.05
N GLU A 123 -17.11 9.85 -1.09
CA GLU A 123 -18.58 9.77 -1.13
C GLU A 123 -19.28 10.77 -2.08
N GLY A 124 -18.56 11.45 -2.99
CA GLY A 124 -19.13 12.52 -3.83
C GLY A 124 -18.78 12.52 -5.32
N GLU A 125 -17.68 11.92 -5.74
CA GLU A 125 -17.17 12.07 -7.12
C GLU A 125 -17.08 10.75 -7.90
N GLU A 126 -17.00 9.59 -7.24
CA GLU A 126 -16.85 8.29 -7.91
C GLU A 126 -17.72 7.22 -7.24
N PHE A 127 -18.48 6.46 -8.04
CA PHE A 127 -19.25 5.30 -7.58
C PHE A 127 -18.35 4.18 -7.03
N TYR A 128 -17.04 4.24 -7.30
CA TYR A 128 -16.05 3.26 -6.92
C TYR A 128 -15.05 3.87 -5.94
N GLU A 129 -14.96 3.28 -4.74
CA GLU A 129 -13.94 3.66 -3.78
C GLU A 129 -12.57 3.04 -4.14
N THR A 130 -11.50 3.77 -3.89
CA THR A 130 -10.14 3.24 -4.05
C THR A 130 -9.89 2.12 -3.04
N SER A 131 -9.41 0.97 -3.54
CA SER A 131 -9.12 -0.20 -2.72
C SER A 131 -8.02 0.11 -1.67
N PRO A 132 -8.23 -0.26 -0.39
CA PRO A 132 -7.22 -0.11 0.66
C PRO A 132 -6.04 -1.06 0.50
N TYR A 133 -6.17 -2.09 -0.35
CA TYR A 133 -5.11 -3.04 -0.60
C TYR A 133 -4.25 -2.64 -1.78
N GLU A 134 -2.96 -3.00 -1.72
CA GLU A 134 -2.07 -2.89 -2.87
C GLU A 134 -2.69 -3.62 -4.07
N PRO A 135 -2.61 -3.02 -5.27
CA PRO A 135 -2.95 -3.72 -6.49
C PRO A 135 -2.17 -5.02 -6.51
N ILE A 136 -2.88 -6.14 -6.71
CA ILE A 136 -2.20 -7.41 -6.85
C ILE A 136 -1.48 -7.33 -8.20
N HIS A 137 -0.18 -7.04 -8.18
CA HIS A 137 0.69 -7.20 -9.33
C HIS A 137 0.80 -8.70 -9.62
N PHE A 138 -0.22 -9.22 -10.29
CA PHE A 138 -0.06 -10.45 -11.02
C PHE A 138 0.99 -10.14 -12.08
N SER A 139 2.20 -10.62 -11.88
CA SER A 139 2.95 -11.08 -13.04
C SER A 139 2.10 -12.21 -13.61
N GLU A 140 1.21 -11.85 -14.54
CA GLU A 140 0.26 -12.75 -15.17
C GLU A 140 0.97 -13.99 -15.72
N GLU A 141 2.27 -13.94 -15.98
CA GLU A 141 3.10 -15.11 -16.28
C GLU A 141 3.08 -16.20 -15.18
N PHE A 142 3.20 -15.89 -13.88
CA PHE A 142 3.43 -16.93 -12.86
C PHE A 142 2.16 -17.58 -12.31
N ARG A 143 1.00 -16.89 -12.36
CA ARG A 143 -0.29 -17.51 -12.01
C ARG A 143 -0.86 -18.34 -13.15
N HIS A 144 -0.73 -17.90 -14.40
CA HIS A 144 -1.01 -18.79 -15.52
C HIS A 144 -0.07 -19.98 -15.48
N ALA A 145 1.20 -19.82 -15.12
CA ALA A 145 2.10 -20.94 -14.89
C ALA A 145 1.67 -21.87 -13.74
N SER A 146 0.89 -21.43 -12.74
CA SER A 146 0.37 -22.35 -11.70
C SER A 146 -0.86 -23.12 -12.16
N ILE A 147 -1.76 -22.47 -12.92
CA ILE A 147 -2.85 -23.13 -13.65
C ILE A 147 -2.29 -24.10 -14.70
N ILE A 148 -1.16 -23.71 -15.32
CA ILE A 148 -0.44 -24.49 -16.32
C ILE A 148 0.46 -25.53 -15.67
N SER A 149 1.08 -25.36 -14.50
CA SER A 149 2.00 -26.34 -13.89
C SER A 149 1.25 -27.52 -13.26
N ASP A 150 0.02 -27.27 -12.80
CA ASP A 150 -0.92 -28.34 -12.44
C ASP A 150 -1.54 -29.01 -13.70
N SER A 151 -1.33 -28.44 -14.89
CA SER A 151 -1.76 -29.00 -16.18
C SER A 151 -0.62 -29.31 -17.18
N SER A 152 0.65 -29.06 -16.87
CA SER A 152 1.79 -29.23 -17.79
C SER A 152 2.44 -30.59 -17.66
N LEU A 153 1.88 -31.45 -16.80
CA LEU A 153 1.95 -32.90 -16.94
C LEU A 153 0.84 -33.47 -17.83
N SER A 154 0.08 -32.62 -18.52
CA SER A 154 -1.03 -33.08 -19.35
C SER A 154 -1.42 -32.03 -20.39
N LYS A 155 -0.89 -32.16 -21.59
CA LYS A 155 -1.54 -31.70 -22.84
C LYS A 155 -2.81 -32.53 -23.12
N THR A 156 -3.57 -32.80 -22.07
CA THR A 156 -4.81 -33.55 -21.96
C THR A 156 -5.65 -32.73 -20.97
N SER A 157 -6.94 -32.57 -21.27
CA SER A 157 -7.97 -32.14 -20.31
C SER A 157 -7.70 -32.68 -18.89
N PRO A 158 -8.18 -32.04 -17.78
CA PRO A 158 -7.90 -32.34 -16.35
C PRO A 158 -8.17 -33.78 -15.83
N CYS A 159 -7.85 -34.77 -16.64
CA CYS A 159 -8.50 -36.06 -16.82
C CYS A 159 -7.47 -36.97 -17.51
N SER A 160 -6.42 -37.34 -16.76
CA SER A 160 -5.26 -38.07 -17.29
C SER A 160 -5.56 -39.51 -17.74
N ASP A 161 -6.80 -39.98 -17.64
CA ASP A 161 -7.23 -41.29 -18.11
C ASP A 161 -8.12 -41.15 -19.35
N ALA A 162 -7.56 -41.45 -20.52
CA ALA A 162 -8.31 -41.58 -21.76
C ALA A 162 -9.37 -42.70 -21.59
N GLY A 163 -10.65 -42.32 -21.47
CA GLY A 163 -11.78 -43.24 -21.43
C GLY A 163 -12.62 -43.25 -20.14
N LYS A 164 -12.32 -42.43 -19.13
CA LYS A 164 -13.19 -42.27 -17.95
C LYS A 164 -13.92 -40.93 -17.97
N PRO A 165 -15.22 -40.87 -17.59
CA PRO A 165 -15.89 -39.60 -17.34
C PRO A 165 -15.17 -38.91 -16.18
N CYS A 166 -14.62 -37.74 -16.46
CA CYS A 166 -13.81 -36.99 -15.52
C CYS A 166 -14.55 -35.72 -15.11
N ASN A 167 -14.48 -35.39 -13.82
CA ASN A 167 -15.08 -34.20 -13.25
C ASN A 167 -13.96 -33.36 -12.60
N PRO A 168 -13.55 -32.24 -13.22
CA PRO A 168 -12.48 -31.39 -12.69
C PRO A 168 -12.70 -30.92 -11.25
N CYS A 169 -13.96 -30.72 -10.83
CA CYS A 169 -14.29 -30.36 -9.45
C CYS A 169 -14.05 -31.52 -8.48
N LEU A 170 -14.35 -32.76 -8.91
CA LEU A 170 -14.08 -33.96 -8.11
C LEU A 170 -12.57 -34.18 -7.97
N ASP A 171 -11.80 -33.92 -9.01
CA ASP A 171 -10.35 -34.08 -8.98
C ASP A 171 -9.66 -32.98 -8.15
N ALA A 172 -10.12 -31.73 -8.23
CA ALA A 172 -9.70 -30.67 -7.31
C ALA A 172 -10.03 -31.01 -5.84
N THR A 173 -11.18 -31.65 -5.61
CA THR A 173 -11.57 -32.12 -4.27
C THR A 173 -10.63 -33.22 -3.77
N LYS A 174 -10.24 -34.17 -4.64
CA LYS A 174 -9.25 -35.21 -4.32
C LYS A 174 -7.87 -34.60 -4.03
N ALA A 175 -7.42 -33.65 -4.85
CA ALA A 175 -6.14 -32.96 -4.63
C ALA A 175 -6.12 -32.23 -3.27
N CYS A 176 -7.19 -31.51 -2.92
CA CYS A 176 -7.33 -30.89 -1.61
C CYS A 176 -7.35 -31.91 -0.47
N ASN A 177 -7.96 -33.10 -0.66
CA ASN A 177 -7.96 -34.18 0.33
C ASN A 177 -6.57 -34.76 0.62
N LEU A 178 -5.65 -34.69 -0.34
CA LEU A 178 -4.27 -35.16 -0.19
C LEU A 178 -3.35 -34.09 0.41
N ASN A 179 -3.75 -32.81 0.41
CA ASN A 179 -3.02 -31.72 1.04
C ASN A 179 -3.52 -31.48 2.47
N GLU A 180 -2.69 -31.72 3.48
CA GLU A 180 -3.09 -31.60 4.89
C GLU A 180 -3.57 -30.18 5.27
N THR A 181 -2.99 -29.13 4.68
CA THR A 181 -3.43 -27.75 4.94
C THR A 181 -4.82 -27.50 4.34
N CYS A 182 -5.03 -27.88 3.08
CA CYS A 182 -6.31 -27.71 2.39
C CYS A 182 -7.41 -28.54 3.06
N LYS A 183 -7.16 -29.83 3.31
CA LYS A 183 -8.08 -30.74 4.00
C LYS A 183 -8.49 -30.20 5.37
N ARG A 184 -7.53 -29.74 6.18
CA ARG A 184 -7.79 -29.18 7.52
C ARG A 184 -8.64 -27.92 7.44
N LEU A 185 -8.29 -26.95 6.60
CA LEU A 185 -9.06 -25.72 6.42
C LEU A 185 -10.45 -25.99 5.85
N ARG A 186 -10.57 -26.94 4.92
CA ARG A 186 -11.84 -27.34 4.32
C ARG A 186 -12.79 -27.94 5.34
N SER A 187 -12.30 -28.88 6.14
CA SER A 187 -13.08 -29.48 7.22
C SER A 187 -13.47 -28.44 8.28
N ALA A 188 -12.56 -27.50 8.60
CA ALA A 188 -12.83 -26.43 9.57
C ALA A 188 -14.01 -25.55 9.12
N TYR A 189 -13.98 -24.96 7.92
CA TYR A 189 -15.09 -24.11 7.47
C TYR A 189 -16.39 -24.93 7.29
N ASN A 190 -16.31 -26.15 6.77
CA ASN A 190 -17.51 -26.98 6.56
C ASN A 190 -18.18 -27.30 7.90
N SER A 191 -17.40 -27.62 8.94
CA SER A 191 -17.93 -27.90 10.27
C SER A 191 -18.61 -26.71 10.95
N VAL A 192 -18.29 -25.48 10.52
CA VAL A 192 -18.96 -24.26 10.99
C VAL A 192 -20.24 -24.03 10.19
N CYS A 193 -20.19 -24.14 8.87
CA CYS A 193 -21.32 -23.85 7.99
C CYS A 193 -22.40 -24.94 7.97
N SER A 194 -22.06 -26.20 8.29
CA SER A 194 -22.99 -27.33 8.25
C SER A 194 -23.61 -27.68 9.60
N LYS A 195 -23.19 -27.00 10.68
CA LYS A 195 -23.83 -27.14 12.00
C LYS A 195 -25.08 -26.25 12.02
N ALA A 196 -26.24 -26.89 11.82
CA ALA A 196 -27.55 -26.36 12.18
C ALA A 196 -27.86 -26.73 13.63
#